data_AF-A0A960ZW64-F1
#
_entry.id   AF-A0A960ZW64-F1
#
_cell.length_a   1.000
_cell.length_b   1.000
_cell.length_c   1.000
_cell.angle_alpha   90.00
_cell.angle_beta   90.00
_cell.angle_gamma   90.00
#
_symmetry.space_group_name_H-M   'P 1'
#
loop_
_entity.id
_entity.type
_entity.pdbx_description
1 polymer ?
#
loop_
_entity_poly.entity_id
_entity_poly.type
_entity_poly.pdbx_seq_one_letter_code
_entity_poly.pdbx_strand_id
1 'polypeptide(L)'
;RRETPLYIAENCTQCMECITACPDTALPNTAQDVSTVLKTAINNYVSSPDDRKKLIAAIPEIDAAAREKMKAAVEAKQSLPFNGIIREQVTALNHGISQKAKDELTTIMDLLPIAYGNVPAIFRSIEKKSPGEGGVFMIQVSDLCKGCGECVEQCGDHDALRMVPDTEELNYKLTSAQIFSRLLPDTPQKYLGLYDDNSPQNSRPAALRNHLMVRRNYEALVSGDGACAGCGEKSILRAVASVTESYMRPLYHQKANRLYEKAAQIKTEGAKQLAALKAEKPEAYELFKRTFAHIIMGLGGEDDADTAKRIAAHGEISDDEIIGGLGAVLNQDAFNHIKFQATDGRLDNGLSVMAMGASTGCNTVYGSTPPSNPHPYPWMNSLFQDGSTISWLLAESLLLNHARRSVAPERLAEMLITGSAKDISSTDYWDLTHLTET
;
A
#
# COMPACT_ATOMS: atom_id res chain seq x y z
N ARG A 1 -1.82 -14.14 -26.07
CA ARG A 1 -0.83 -13.24 -26.73
C ARG A 1 0.08 -14.09 -27.61
N ARG A 2 0.80 -13.52 -28.59
CA ARG A 2 1.75 -14.28 -29.46
C ARG A 2 3.18 -14.22 -28.94
N GLU A 3 3.54 -13.11 -28.31
CA GLU A 3 4.84 -12.88 -27.72
C GLU A 3 4.68 -12.31 -26.31
N THR A 4 5.68 -12.55 -25.47
CA THR A 4 5.76 -12.12 -24.07
C THR A 4 7.18 -11.59 -23.81
N PRO A 5 7.36 -10.54 -23.00
CA PRO A 5 8.70 -10.10 -22.65
C PRO A 5 9.40 -11.15 -21.77
N LEU A 6 10.63 -11.50 -22.13
CA LEU A 6 11.57 -12.25 -21.31
C LEU A 6 12.46 -11.27 -20.56
N TYR A 7 12.49 -11.38 -19.23
CA TYR A 7 13.37 -10.58 -18.38
C TYR A 7 14.74 -11.24 -18.22
N ILE A 8 15.80 -10.48 -18.53
CA ILE A 8 17.21 -10.85 -18.44
C ILE A 8 17.81 -10.08 -17.27
N ALA A 9 17.88 -10.74 -16.12
CA ALA A 9 18.16 -10.08 -14.85
C ALA A 9 19.57 -9.45 -14.78
N GLU A 10 20.54 -10.05 -15.46
CA GLU A 10 21.93 -9.59 -15.50
C GLU A 10 22.07 -8.19 -16.15
N ASN A 11 21.16 -7.86 -17.06
CA ASN A 11 21.12 -6.59 -17.78
C ASN A 11 20.35 -5.49 -17.02
N CYS A 12 19.61 -5.86 -15.96
CA CYS A 12 18.75 -4.91 -15.26
C CYS A 12 19.54 -3.83 -14.52
N THR A 13 19.16 -2.57 -14.76
CA THR A 13 19.74 -1.40 -14.07
C THR A 13 18.87 -0.86 -12.94
N GLN A 14 17.68 -1.46 -12.72
CA GLN A 14 16.64 -0.95 -11.81
C GLN A 14 16.26 0.52 -12.10
N CYS A 15 16.24 0.92 -13.38
CA CYS A 15 15.78 2.25 -13.80
C CYS A 15 14.27 2.45 -13.63
N MET A 16 13.49 1.37 -13.47
CA MET A 16 12.03 1.37 -13.30
C MET A 16 11.21 1.90 -14.50
N GLU A 17 11.83 2.20 -15.64
CA GLU A 17 11.13 2.77 -16.81
C GLU A 17 10.13 1.79 -17.41
N CYS A 18 10.55 0.54 -17.64
CA CYS A 18 9.68 -0.54 -18.12
C CYS A 18 8.49 -0.80 -17.18
N ILE A 19 8.72 -0.75 -15.87
CA ILE A 19 7.70 -0.92 -14.83
C ILE A 19 6.73 0.25 -14.83
N THR A 20 7.22 1.48 -15.00
CA THR A 20 6.40 2.69 -15.01
C THR A 20 5.51 2.74 -16.25
N ALA A 21 6.06 2.39 -17.41
CA ALA A 21 5.35 2.45 -18.68
C ALA A 21 4.31 1.33 -18.86
N CYS A 22 4.45 0.20 -18.15
CA CYS A 22 3.53 -0.92 -18.27
C CYS A 22 2.08 -0.52 -17.89
N PRO A 23 1.13 -0.55 -18.84
CA PRO A 23 -0.26 -0.18 -18.57
C PRO A 23 -1.02 -1.25 -17.79
N ASP A 24 -0.58 -2.50 -17.88
CA ASP A 24 -1.33 -3.68 -17.40
C ASP A 24 -0.82 -4.23 -16.07
N THR A 25 -0.05 -3.47 -15.28
CA THR A 25 0.56 -3.96 -14.02
C THR A 25 1.23 -5.34 -14.19
N ALA A 26 1.82 -5.59 -15.36
CA ALA A 26 2.28 -6.91 -15.76
C ALA A 26 3.72 -7.23 -15.35
N LEU A 27 4.40 -6.29 -14.67
CA LEU A 27 5.78 -6.38 -14.19
C LEU A 27 5.87 -6.23 -12.66
N PRO A 28 5.17 -7.05 -11.85
CA PRO A 28 5.37 -7.05 -10.41
C PRO A 28 6.86 -7.19 -10.09
N ASN A 29 7.31 -6.44 -9.09
CA ASN A 29 8.72 -6.29 -8.80
C ASN A 29 8.93 -6.18 -7.30
N THR A 30 10.13 -6.52 -6.85
CA THR A 30 10.51 -6.38 -5.45
C THR A 30 12.02 -6.39 -5.30
N ALA A 31 12.52 -5.75 -4.24
CA ALA A 31 13.89 -5.95 -3.76
C ALA A 31 13.86 -6.61 -2.38
N GLN A 32 14.75 -7.58 -2.16
CA GLN A 32 14.78 -8.38 -0.93
C GLN A 32 16.21 -8.67 -0.48
N ASP A 33 16.37 -8.93 0.82
CA ASP A 33 17.58 -9.56 1.33
C ASP A 33 17.72 -10.98 0.75
N VAL A 34 18.97 -11.39 0.48
CA VAL A 34 19.29 -12.76 0.02
C VAL A 34 18.73 -13.80 0.99
N SER A 35 18.91 -13.57 2.29
CA SER A 35 18.41 -14.45 3.36
C SER A 35 16.89 -14.57 3.36
N THR A 36 16.16 -13.50 3.06
CA THR A 36 14.69 -13.51 2.92
C THR A 36 14.26 -14.38 1.75
N VAL A 37 14.89 -14.22 0.58
CA VAL A 37 14.58 -15.06 -0.61
C VAL A 37 14.83 -16.53 -0.32
N LEU A 38 16.00 -16.87 0.24
CA LEU A 38 16.35 -18.26 0.58
C LEU A 38 15.41 -18.85 1.62
N LYS A 39 15.11 -18.12 2.71
CA LYS A 39 14.21 -18.59 3.77
C LYS A 39 12.79 -18.82 3.23
N THR A 40 12.29 -17.94 2.37
CA THR A 40 10.98 -18.10 1.71
C THR A 40 10.97 -19.33 0.80
N ALA A 41 12.00 -19.55 0.01
CA ALA A 41 12.13 -20.75 -0.82
C ALA A 41 12.16 -22.04 0.02
N ILE A 42 12.98 -22.08 1.06
CA ILE A 42 13.09 -23.26 1.93
C ILE A 42 11.76 -23.58 2.61
N ASN A 43 11.08 -22.57 3.19
CA ASN A 43 9.84 -22.78 3.92
C ASN A 43 8.69 -23.30 3.05
N ASN A 44 8.67 -22.95 1.76
CA ASN A 44 7.53 -23.25 0.88
C ASN A 44 7.79 -24.42 -0.09
N TYR A 45 9.05 -24.70 -0.45
CA TYR A 45 9.36 -25.65 -1.52
C TYR A 45 10.15 -26.89 -1.08
N VAL A 46 10.85 -26.85 0.06
CA VAL A 46 11.53 -28.04 0.59
C VAL A 46 10.51 -28.89 1.31
N SER A 47 10.37 -30.17 0.96
CA SER A 47 9.30 -31.02 1.49
C SER A 47 9.56 -31.51 2.92
N SER A 48 10.83 -31.74 3.28
CA SER A 48 11.25 -32.33 4.54
C SER A 48 11.38 -31.30 5.67
N PRO A 49 10.61 -31.40 6.77
CA PRO A 49 10.72 -30.45 7.89
C PRO A 49 12.10 -30.42 8.56
N ASP A 50 12.79 -31.56 8.62
CA ASP A 50 14.12 -31.63 9.21
C ASP A 50 15.19 -31.02 8.31
N ASP A 51 15.10 -31.24 6.98
CA ASP A 51 16.00 -30.58 6.04
C ASP A 51 15.73 -29.07 5.94
N ARG A 52 14.47 -28.62 6.10
CA ARG A 52 14.16 -27.18 6.23
C ARG A 52 14.93 -26.54 7.37
N LYS A 53 14.91 -27.15 8.56
CA LYS A 53 15.64 -26.63 9.74
C LYS A 53 17.13 -26.53 9.46
N LYS A 54 17.73 -27.57 8.85
CA LYS A 54 19.16 -27.60 8.50
C LYS A 54 19.51 -26.54 7.44
N LEU A 55 18.72 -26.42 6.39
CA LEU A 55 18.92 -25.41 5.34
C LEU A 55 18.77 -23.99 5.87
N ILE A 56 17.77 -23.73 6.72
CA ILE A 56 17.60 -22.42 7.37
C ILE A 56 18.80 -22.07 8.24
N ALA A 57 19.31 -23.05 9.01
CA ALA A 57 20.52 -22.86 9.82
C ALA A 57 21.77 -22.59 8.96
N ALA A 58 21.81 -23.10 7.73
CA ALA A 58 22.91 -22.88 6.78
C ALA A 58 22.80 -21.56 5.99
N ILE A 59 21.69 -20.82 6.07
CA ILE A 59 21.52 -19.55 5.32
C ILE A 59 22.67 -18.56 5.54
N PRO A 60 23.18 -18.32 6.77
CA PRO A 60 24.28 -17.38 6.97
C PRO A 60 25.57 -17.76 6.21
N GLU A 61 25.87 -19.07 6.12
CA GLU A 61 27.01 -19.58 5.36
C GLU A 61 26.81 -19.38 3.85
N ILE A 62 25.63 -19.74 3.34
CA ILE A 62 25.26 -19.56 1.92
C ILE A 62 25.32 -18.08 1.54
N ASP A 63 24.73 -17.20 2.35
CA ASP A 63 24.66 -15.76 2.10
C ASP A 63 26.05 -15.13 2.09
N ALA A 64 26.88 -15.42 3.09
CA ALA A 64 28.25 -14.91 3.14
C ALA A 64 29.07 -15.34 1.89
N ALA A 65 29.04 -16.63 1.54
CA ALA A 65 29.77 -17.14 0.40
C ALA A 65 29.23 -16.61 -0.95
N ALA A 66 27.90 -16.47 -1.06
CA ALA A 66 27.27 -15.88 -2.23
C ALA A 66 27.66 -14.40 -2.41
N ARG A 67 27.64 -13.61 -1.32
CA ARG A 67 28.03 -12.19 -1.34
C ARG A 67 29.47 -11.99 -1.78
N GLU A 68 30.42 -12.80 -1.31
CA GLU A 68 31.80 -12.72 -1.77
C GLU A 68 31.90 -12.91 -3.28
N LYS A 69 31.21 -13.91 -3.83
CA LYS A 69 31.16 -14.13 -5.28
C LYS A 69 30.45 -13.02 -6.03
N MET A 70 29.33 -12.52 -5.51
CA MET A 70 28.60 -11.41 -6.11
C MET A 70 29.47 -10.16 -6.17
N LYS A 71 30.18 -9.81 -5.09
CA LYS A 71 31.13 -8.69 -5.05
C LYS A 71 32.24 -8.87 -6.08
N ALA A 72 32.89 -10.03 -6.08
CA ALA A 72 33.96 -10.32 -7.03
C ALA A 72 33.47 -10.23 -8.48
N ALA A 73 32.27 -10.73 -8.78
CA ALA A 73 31.66 -10.64 -10.10
C ALA A 73 31.39 -9.18 -10.51
N VAL A 74 30.84 -8.36 -9.61
CA VAL A 74 30.57 -6.93 -9.87
C VAL A 74 31.88 -6.17 -10.10
N GLU A 75 32.91 -6.43 -9.30
CA GLU A 75 34.24 -5.80 -9.45
C GLU A 75 34.91 -6.19 -10.77
N ALA A 76 34.80 -7.46 -11.14
CA ALA A 76 35.33 -7.99 -12.40
C ALA A 76 34.44 -7.69 -13.62
N LYS A 77 33.30 -7.01 -13.44
CA LYS A 77 32.29 -6.75 -14.49
C LYS A 77 31.83 -8.03 -15.20
N GLN A 78 31.71 -9.12 -14.44
CA GLN A 78 31.24 -10.41 -14.94
C GLN A 78 29.72 -10.52 -14.81
N SER A 79 29.10 -11.03 -15.85
CA SER A 79 27.66 -11.33 -15.89
C SER A 79 27.39 -12.75 -15.38
N LEU A 80 27.60 -12.97 -14.08
CA LEU A 80 27.29 -14.26 -13.45
C LEU A 80 25.83 -14.29 -12.97
N PRO A 81 25.03 -15.31 -13.31
CA PRO A 81 23.66 -15.44 -12.81
C PRO A 81 23.64 -15.71 -11.30
N PHE A 82 22.77 -15.00 -10.58
CA PHE A 82 22.59 -15.20 -9.13
C PHE A 82 22.24 -16.65 -8.78
N ASN A 83 21.36 -17.27 -9.57
CA ASN A 83 20.88 -18.63 -9.33
C ASN A 83 22.03 -19.65 -9.42
N GLY A 84 22.99 -19.42 -10.33
CA GLY A 84 24.20 -20.22 -10.44
C GLY A 84 25.10 -20.11 -9.21
N ILE A 85 25.26 -18.90 -8.66
CA ILE A 85 26.01 -18.67 -7.42
C ILE A 85 25.38 -19.44 -6.27
N ILE A 86 24.05 -19.31 -6.08
CA ILE A 86 23.33 -20.00 -5.00
C ILE A 86 23.38 -21.52 -5.18
N ARG A 87 23.17 -22.03 -6.39
CA ARG A 87 23.23 -23.45 -6.71
C ARG A 87 24.57 -24.06 -6.30
N GLU A 88 25.68 -23.38 -6.60
CA GLU A 88 27.00 -23.83 -6.21
C GLU A 88 27.15 -23.93 -4.69
N GLN A 89 26.71 -22.89 -3.95
CA GLN A 89 26.78 -22.89 -2.48
C GLN A 89 25.93 -24.00 -1.88
N VAL A 90 24.68 -24.14 -2.33
CA VAL A 90 23.75 -25.17 -1.82
C VAL A 90 24.27 -26.58 -2.09
N THR A 91 24.85 -26.80 -3.27
CA THR A 91 25.41 -28.11 -3.64
C THR A 91 26.59 -28.47 -2.73
N ALA A 92 27.46 -27.49 -2.43
CA ALA A 92 28.66 -27.67 -1.60
C ALA A 92 28.38 -27.92 -0.11
N LEU A 93 27.18 -27.60 0.41
CA LEU A 93 26.85 -27.77 1.83
C LEU A 93 27.00 -29.23 2.30
N ASN A 94 27.68 -29.47 3.41
CA ASN A 94 27.83 -30.80 3.99
C ASN A 94 27.30 -30.86 5.44
N HIS A 95 26.01 -30.58 5.60
CA HIS A 95 25.31 -30.50 6.90
C HIS A 95 24.31 -31.65 7.12
N GLY A 96 24.52 -32.80 6.48
CA GLY A 96 23.56 -33.91 6.51
C GLY A 96 22.19 -33.56 5.91
N ILE A 97 22.16 -32.61 4.97
CA ILE A 97 20.98 -32.21 4.20
C ILE A 97 20.81 -33.20 3.05
N SER A 98 19.60 -33.73 2.86
CA SER A 98 19.33 -34.67 1.77
C SER A 98 19.56 -34.04 0.38
N GLN A 99 20.01 -34.85 -0.59
CA GLN A 99 20.16 -34.38 -1.97
C GLN A 99 18.82 -33.89 -2.54
N LYS A 100 17.72 -34.60 -2.22
CA LYS A 100 16.36 -34.19 -2.57
C LYS A 100 16.04 -32.77 -2.11
N ALA A 101 16.36 -32.40 -0.87
CA ALA A 101 16.09 -31.04 -0.37
C ALA A 101 16.94 -29.97 -1.08
N LYS A 102 18.19 -30.28 -1.43
CA LYS A 102 19.04 -29.39 -2.25
C LYS A 102 18.46 -29.23 -3.66
N ASP A 103 17.99 -30.31 -4.26
CA ASP A 103 17.38 -30.30 -5.60
C ASP A 103 16.08 -29.50 -5.58
N GLU A 104 15.21 -29.69 -4.58
CA GLU A 104 13.97 -28.92 -4.40
C GLU A 104 14.26 -27.42 -4.29
N LEU A 105 15.23 -27.02 -3.45
CA LEU A 105 15.63 -25.61 -3.30
C LEU A 105 16.20 -25.04 -4.60
N THR A 106 17.14 -25.73 -5.24
CA THR A 106 17.78 -25.22 -6.46
C THR A 106 16.82 -25.19 -7.64
N THR A 107 15.84 -26.10 -7.70
CA THR A 107 14.79 -26.11 -8.73
C THR A 107 13.93 -24.84 -8.68
N ILE A 108 13.46 -24.43 -7.49
CA ILE A 108 12.71 -23.17 -7.40
C ILE A 108 13.62 -21.97 -7.67
N MET A 109 14.86 -21.96 -7.18
CA MET A 109 15.79 -20.84 -7.40
C MET A 109 16.08 -20.60 -8.88
N ASP A 110 16.20 -21.65 -9.70
CA ASP A 110 16.42 -21.52 -11.15
C ASP A 110 15.29 -20.80 -11.90
N LEU A 111 14.07 -20.84 -11.36
CA LEU A 111 12.91 -20.18 -11.96
C LEU A 111 12.86 -18.68 -11.64
N LEU A 112 13.62 -18.21 -10.65
CA LEU A 112 13.54 -16.83 -10.17
C LEU A 112 14.45 -15.91 -10.99
N PRO A 113 13.94 -14.82 -11.57
CA PRO A 113 14.78 -13.89 -12.33
C PRO A 113 15.36 -12.82 -11.39
N ILE A 114 16.57 -13.08 -10.87
CA ILE A 114 17.19 -12.30 -9.78
C ILE A 114 18.39 -11.49 -10.28
N ALA A 115 18.29 -10.17 -10.17
CA ALA A 115 19.35 -9.22 -10.51
C ALA A 115 20.13 -8.78 -9.26
N TYR A 116 21.46 -8.68 -9.40
CA TYR A 116 22.33 -8.09 -8.37
C TYR A 116 23.48 -7.25 -8.94
N GLY A 117 23.92 -7.54 -10.17
CA GLY A 117 25.15 -6.96 -10.75
C GLY A 117 25.01 -5.47 -11.08
N ASN A 118 24.04 -5.13 -11.93
CA ASN A 118 23.84 -3.78 -12.46
C ASN A 118 22.81 -2.94 -11.68
N VAL A 119 22.46 -3.37 -10.46
CA VAL A 119 21.48 -2.69 -9.58
C VAL A 119 22.17 -2.07 -8.35
N PRO A 120 23.01 -1.03 -8.51
CA PRO A 120 23.89 -0.55 -7.45
C PRO A 120 23.12 -0.04 -6.22
N ALA A 121 21.94 0.55 -6.40
CA ALA A 121 21.11 1.03 -5.29
C ALA A 121 20.53 -0.10 -4.43
N ILE A 122 20.53 -1.35 -4.94
CA ILE A 122 20.02 -2.53 -4.25
C ILE A 122 21.15 -3.33 -3.63
N PHE A 123 22.21 -3.60 -4.40
CA PHE A 123 23.34 -4.40 -3.93
C PHE A 123 24.58 -3.55 -3.62
N ARG A 124 25.37 -3.20 -4.64
CA ARG A 124 26.74 -2.67 -4.49
C ARG A 124 26.87 -1.48 -3.54
N SER A 125 26.00 -0.48 -3.64
CA SER A 125 26.09 0.74 -2.83
C SER A 125 25.74 0.50 -1.37
N ILE A 126 24.74 -0.34 -1.12
CA ILE A 126 24.34 -0.73 0.24
C ILE A 126 25.41 -1.63 0.85
N GLU A 127 25.85 -2.66 0.11
CA GLU A 127 26.90 -3.59 0.57
C GLU A 127 28.20 -2.87 0.93
N LYS A 128 28.58 -1.84 0.16
CA LYS A 128 29.76 -1.01 0.46
C LYS A 128 29.59 -0.17 1.73
N LYS A 129 28.38 0.32 2.00
CA LYS A 129 28.08 1.18 3.16
C LYS A 129 27.86 0.37 4.43
N SER A 130 27.15 -0.75 4.31
CA SER A 130 26.74 -1.66 5.35
C SER A 130 26.95 -3.10 4.84
N PRO A 131 28.14 -3.70 5.06
CA PRO A 131 28.43 -5.06 4.63
C PRO A 131 27.39 -6.06 5.13
N GLY A 132 26.93 -6.95 4.26
CA GLY A 132 25.87 -7.92 4.56
C GLY A 132 24.43 -7.40 4.37
N GLU A 133 24.22 -6.10 4.10
CA GLU A 133 22.87 -5.54 3.93
C GLU A 133 22.43 -5.37 2.46
N GLY A 134 23.33 -5.59 1.50
CA GLY A 134 22.99 -5.55 0.07
C GLY A 134 21.91 -6.57 -0.29
N GLY A 135 20.98 -6.19 -1.15
CA GLY A 135 19.87 -7.04 -1.57
C GLY A 135 19.99 -7.54 -2.99
N VAL A 136 18.90 -8.13 -3.46
CA VAL A 136 18.68 -8.51 -4.86
C VAL A 136 17.36 -7.94 -5.36
N PHE A 137 17.26 -7.71 -6.68
CA PHE A 137 16.09 -7.13 -7.32
C PHE A 137 15.46 -8.12 -8.31
N MET A 138 14.14 -8.15 -8.38
CA MET A 138 13.39 -9.06 -9.25
C MET A 138 12.29 -8.31 -9.99
N ILE A 139 12.07 -8.70 -11.25
CA ILE A 139 10.88 -8.37 -12.02
C ILE A 139 10.27 -9.69 -12.47
N GLN A 140 9.01 -9.93 -12.15
CA GLN A 140 8.24 -11.04 -12.69
C GLN A 140 7.35 -10.55 -13.81
N VAL A 141 7.26 -11.30 -14.91
CA VAL A 141 6.28 -11.02 -15.97
C VAL A 141 5.05 -11.84 -15.66
N SER A 142 3.91 -11.18 -15.42
CA SER A 142 2.67 -11.86 -15.05
C SER A 142 1.82 -12.27 -16.26
N ASP A 143 0.85 -13.13 -15.97
CA ASP A 143 -0.24 -13.50 -16.87
C ASP A 143 -1.10 -12.32 -17.34
N LEU A 144 -1.08 -11.18 -16.63
CA LEU A 144 -1.73 -9.93 -17.05
C LEU A 144 -1.08 -9.28 -18.29
N CYS A 145 0.13 -9.71 -18.69
CA CYS A 145 0.80 -9.17 -19.85
C CYS A 145 -0.02 -9.37 -21.13
N LYS A 146 -0.20 -8.31 -21.93
CA LYS A 146 -0.87 -8.39 -23.23
C LYS A 146 0.10 -8.51 -24.43
N GLY A 147 1.40 -8.49 -24.17
CA GLY A 147 2.44 -8.60 -25.19
C GLY A 147 2.58 -7.35 -26.06
N CYS A 148 2.35 -6.15 -25.51
CA CYS A 148 2.39 -4.90 -26.27
C CYS A 148 3.80 -4.41 -26.63
N GLY A 149 4.85 -4.92 -25.98
CA GLY A 149 6.23 -4.52 -26.24
C GLY A 149 6.68 -3.20 -25.59
N GLU A 150 5.77 -2.39 -25.04
CA GLU A 150 6.12 -1.08 -24.42
C GLU A 150 7.25 -1.20 -23.39
N CYS A 151 7.19 -2.19 -22.51
CA CYS A 151 8.22 -2.40 -21.50
C CYS A 151 9.60 -2.75 -22.09
N VAL A 152 9.65 -3.36 -23.28
CA VAL A 152 10.89 -3.67 -24.01
C VAL A 152 11.43 -2.41 -24.66
N GLU A 153 10.57 -1.64 -25.31
CA GLU A 153 10.94 -0.35 -25.92
C GLU A 153 11.52 0.61 -24.87
N GLN A 154 10.85 0.74 -23.71
CA GLN A 154 11.30 1.57 -22.60
C GLN A 154 12.51 1.01 -21.86
N CYS A 155 12.77 -0.30 -21.97
CA CYS A 155 14.03 -0.86 -21.49
C CYS A 155 15.21 -0.42 -22.36
N GLY A 156 14.95 -0.17 -23.66
CA GLY A 156 15.90 0.37 -24.61
C GLY A 156 17.24 -0.37 -24.61
N ASP A 157 18.33 0.39 -24.62
CA ASP A 157 19.69 -0.11 -24.69
C ASP A 157 20.15 -0.88 -23.44
N HIS A 158 19.36 -0.89 -22.35
CA HIS A 158 19.63 -1.78 -21.24
C HIS A 158 19.41 -3.24 -21.63
N ASP A 159 18.51 -3.53 -22.57
CA ASP A 159 18.27 -4.87 -23.11
C ASP A 159 18.01 -5.94 -22.02
N ALA A 160 17.37 -5.50 -20.93
CA ALA A 160 16.95 -6.36 -19.83
C ALA A 160 15.58 -7.00 -20.09
N LEU A 161 14.86 -6.58 -21.12
CA LEU A 161 13.60 -7.17 -21.55
C LEU A 161 13.65 -7.40 -23.07
N ARG A 162 13.24 -8.58 -23.54
CA ARG A 162 13.15 -8.89 -24.98
C ARG A 162 11.83 -9.58 -25.30
N MET A 163 11.17 -9.20 -26.38
CA MET A 163 10.00 -9.95 -26.86
C MET A 163 10.45 -11.31 -27.38
N VAL A 164 9.79 -12.37 -26.92
CA VAL A 164 10.02 -13.75 -27.38
C VAL A 164 8.68 -14.45 -27.61
N PRO A 165 8.64 -15.51 -28.45
CA PRO A 165 7.43 -16.31 -28.63
C PRO A 165 6.85 -16.79 -27.30
N ASP A 166 5.54 -16.65 -27.15
CA ASP A 166 4.82 -17.08 -25.96
C ASP A 166 4.60 -18.59 -26.02
N THR A 167 5.34 -19.36 -25.22
CA THR A 167 5.28 -20.82 -25.18
C THR A 167 4.77 -21.32 -23.83
N GLU A 168 4.24 -22.54 -23.79
CA GLU A 168 3.81 -23.17 -22.53
C GLU A 168 4.95 -23.27 -21.51
N GLU A 169 6.16 -23.61 -21.96
CA GLU A 169 7.35 -23.68 -21.12
C GLU A 169 7.70 -22.32 -20.50
N LEU A 170 7.67 -21.25 -21.31
CA LEU A 170 7.92 -19.90 -20.81
C LEU A 170 6.84 -19.48 -19.80
N ASN A 171 5.56 -19.71 -20.12
CA ASN A 171 4.45 -19.38 -19.23
C ASN A 171 4.54 -20.12 -17.89
N TYR A 172 4.94 -21.40 -17.90
CA TYR A 172 5.18 -22.16 -16.68
C TYR A 172 6.25 -21.49 -15.80
N LYS A 173 7.38 -21.08 -16.38
CA LYS A 173 8.48 -20.42 -15.66
C LYS A 173 8.01 -19.08 -15.07
N LEU A 174 7.38 -18.25 -15.89
CA LEU A 174 6.88 -16.92 -15.50
C LEU A 174 5.83 -16.99 -14.38
N THR A 175 4.84 -17.88 -14.53
CA THR A 175 3.79 -18.10 -13.53
C THR A 175 4.38 -18.60 -12.21
N SER A 176 5.32 -19.54 -12.27
CA SER A 176 5.99 -20.06 -11.07
C SER A 176 6.75 -18.96 -10.32
N ALA A 177 7.49 -18.11 -11.05
CA ALA A 177 8.19 -16.96 -10.46
C ALA A 177 7.22 -15.94 -9.87
N GLN A 178 6.09 -15.65 -10.55
CA GLN A 178 5.07 -14.75 -10.06
C GLN A 178 4.41 -15.28 -8.78
N ILE A 179 4.07 -16.57 -8.70
CA ILE A 179 3.52 -17.18 -7.49
C ILE A 179 4.52 -17.09 -6.34
N PHE A 180 5.80 -17.38 -6.59
CA PHE A 180 6.84 -17.20 -5.57
C PHE A 180 6.90 -15.75 -5.06
N SER A 181 6.80 -14.76 -5.95
CA SER A 181 6.85 -13.34 -5.56
C SER A 181 5.76 -12.95 -4.56
N ARG A 182 4.59 -13.59 -4.59
CA ARG A 182 3.49 -13.35 -3.66
C ARG A 182 3.80 -13.84 -2.24
N LEU A 183 4.72 -14.79 -2.09
CA LEU A 183 5.19 -15.30 -0.80
C LEU A 183 6.23 -14.39 -0.13
N LEU A 184 6.83 -13.47 -0.89
CA LEU A 184 7.78 -12.50 -0.36
C LEU A 184 7.05 -11.36 0.35
N PRO A 185 7.66 -10.77 1.40
CA PRO A 185 7.15 -9.55 2.01
C PRO A 185 7.26 -8.36 1.04
N ASP A 186 6.77 -7.20 1.47
CA ASP A 186 6.99 -5.94 0.76
C ASP A 186 8.49 -5.59 0.70
N THR A 187 8.85 -4.77 -0.30
CA THR A 187 10.22 -4.27 -0.46
C THR A 187 10.62 -3.42 0.75
N PRO A 188 11.71 -3.76 1.46
CA PRO A 188 12.21 -2.94 2.57
C PRO A 188 12.56 -1.50 2.15
N GLN A 189 12.27 -0.54 3.04
CA GLN A 189 12.55 0.89 2.86
C GLN A 189 13.99 1.20 2.42
N LYS A 190 14.98 0.42 2.88
CA LYS A 190 16.40 0.57 2.51
C LYS A 190 16.66 0.41 1.00
N TYR A 191 15.79 -0.28 0.27
CA TYR A 191 15.90 -0.51 -1.17
C TYR A 191 15.10 0.48 -2.02
N LEU A 192 14.32 1.37 -1.40
CA LEU A 192 13.54 2.38 -2.11
C LEU A 192 14.35 3.64 -2.48
N GLY A 193 15.65 3.65 -2.17
CA GLY A 193 16.53 4.77 -2.47
C GLY A 193 16.15 6.01 -1.67
N LEU A 194 15.85 7.12 -2.37
CA LEU A 194 15.45 8.40 -1.76
C LEU A 194 13.93 8.63 -1.80
N TYR A 195 13.16 7.56 -1.98
CA TYR A 195 11.72 7.54 -1.77
C TYR A 195 11.43 7.09 -0.34
N ASP A 196 10.67 7.86 0.41
CA ASP A 196 10.18 7.55 1.76
C ASP A 196 8.72 7.12 1.66
N ASP A 197 8.44 5.85 1.97
CA ASP A 197 7.10 5.29 1.85
C ASP A 197 6.13 5.78 2.93
N ASN A 198 6.65 6.27 4.06
CA ASN A 198 5.84 6.85 5.14
C ASN A 198 5.64 8.35 4.99
N SER A 199 6.46 9.01 4.17
CA SER A 199 6.34 10.43 3.86
C SER A 199 6.72 10.72 2.40
N PRO A 200 5.91 10.27 1.42
CA PRO A 200 6.20 10.42 -0.01
C PRO A 200 6.47 11.87 -0.43
N GLN A 201 5.82 12.85 0.22
CA GLN A 201 6.03 14.28 -0.01
C GLN A 201 7.46 14.77 0.28
N ASN A 202 8.20 14.05 1.14
CA ASN A 202 9.59 14.37 1.47
C ASN A 202 10.58 13.68 0.53
N SER A 203 10.09 12.86 -0.40
CA SER A 203 10.92 12.12 -1.36
C SER A 203 11.49 13.04 -2.43
N ARG A 204 12.64 12.66 -2.98
CA ARG A 204 13.17 13.37 -4.16
C ARG A 204 12.32 13.04 -5.40
N PRO A 205 11.99 14.03 -6.26
CA PRO A 205 11.18 13.78 -7.46
C PRO A 205 11.70 12.63 -8.34
N ALA A 206 13.02 12.54 -8.54
CA ALA A 206 13.65 11.48 -9.33
C ALA A 206 13.51 10.07 -8.71
N ALA A 207 13.22 9.97 -7.41
CA ALA A 207 13.03 8.71 -6.72
C ALA A 207 11.56 8.28 -6.64
N LEU A 208 10.60 9.16 -7.00
CA LEU A 208 9.17 8.87 -6.88
C LEU A 208 8.77 7.59 -7.60
N ARG A 209 9.38 7.24 -8.73
CA ARG A 209 9.13 5.97 -9.45
C ARG A 209 9.31 4.71 -8.59
N ASN A 210 10.13 4.78 -7.54
CA ASN A 210 10.34 3.67 -6.60
C ASN A 210 9.11 3.36 -5.73
N HIS A 211 8.10 4.24 -5.69
CA HIS A 211 6.82 3.91 -5.05
C HIS A 211 6.18 2.66 -5.69
N LEU A 212 6.48 2.35 -6.96
CA LEU A 212 6.01 1.15 -7.66
C LEU A 212 6.74 -0.14 -7.23
N MET A 213 7.74 -0.06 -6.34
CA MET A 213 8.34 -1.21 -5.67
C MET A 213 7.58 -1.62 -4.40
N VAL A 214 6.62 -0.80 -3.98
CA VAL A 214 5.74 -1.06 -2.84
C VAL A 214 4.45 -1.67 -3.36
N ARG A 215 4.11 -2.87 -2.88
CA ARG A 215 3.07 -3.71 -3.48
C ARG A 215 1.73 -2.99 -3.52
N ARG A 216 1.27 -2.44 -2.40
CA ARG A 216 -0.02 -1.72 -2.32
C ARG A 216 -0.15 -0.61 -3.36
N ASN A 217 0.93 0.12 -3.63
CA ASN A 217 0.96 1.21 -4.61
C ASN A 217 0.97 0.66 -6.04
N TYR A 218 1.81 -0.35 -6.31
CA TYR A 218 1.90 -1.02 -7.61
C TYR A 218 0.55 -1.60 -8.04
N GLU A 219 -0.17 -2.12 -7.06
CA GLU A 219 -1.43 -2.81 -7.18
C GLU A 219 -2.66 -1.91 -6.97
N ALA A 220 -2.49 -0.59 -6.96
CA ALA A 220 -3.58 0.37 -6.83
C ALA A 220 -4.54 0.37 -8.03
N LEU A 221 -4.10 -0.14 -9.19
CA LEU A 221 -4.96 -0.49 -10.33
C LEU A 221 -4.68 -1.95 -10.70
N VAL A 222 -5.70 -2.79 -10.72
CA VAL A 222 -5.56 -4.24 -10.93
C VAL A 222 -5.88 -4.55 -12.37
N SER A 223 -4.93 -4.87 -13.22
CA SER A 223 -5.30 -5.14 -14.62
C SER A 223 -5.94 -6.52 -14.81
N GLY A 224 -6.07 -6.99 -16.05
CA GLY A 224 -6.82 -8.22 -16.40
C GLY A 224 -8.17 -7.93 -17.08
N ASP A 225 -8.43 -6.65 -17.35
CA ASP A 225 -9.53 -6.13 -18.14
C ASP A 225 -9.33 -6.27 -19.66
N GLY A 226 -10.40 -5.96 -20.40
CA GLY A 226 -10.47 -6.05 -21.87
C GLY A 226 -9.81 -4.89 -22.65
N ALA A 227 -9.02 -4.01 -22.03
CA ALA A 227 -8.35 -2.93 -22.79
C ALA A 227 -7.39 -3.49 -23.84
N CYS A 228 -7.12 -2.70 -24.88
CA CYS A 228 -6.16 -3.04 -25.93
C CYS A 228 -4.74 -3.23 -25.35
N ALA A 229 -3.92 -4.04 -26.02
CA ALA A 229 -2.50 -4.17 -25.68
C ALA A 229 -1.80 -2.81 -25.88
N GLY A 230 -1.12 -2.30 -24.85
CA GLY A 230 -0.44 -0.99 -24.94
C GLY A 230 -1.39 0.19 -24.79
N CYS A 231 -2.54 0.02 -24.12
CA CYS A 231 -3.51 1.10 -23.92
C CYS A 231 -2.90 2.30 -23.17
N GLY A 232 -2.77 3.45 -23.84
CA GLY A 232 -2.23 4.67 -23.25
C GLY A 232 -3.09 5.26 -22.13
N GLU A 233 -4.42 5.08 -22.16
CA GLU A 233 -5.33 5.53 -21.09
C GLU A 233 -4.97 4.85 -19.76
N LYS A 234 -4.64 3.56 -19.80
CA LYS A 234 -4.33 2.77 -18.61
C LYS A 234 -3.03 3.19 -17.94
N SER A 235 -2.01 3.59 -18.70
CA SER A 235 -0.77 4.10 -18.11
C SER A 235 -1.03 5.33 -17.24
N ILE A 236 -1.93 6.22 -17.68
CA ILE A 236 -2.35 7.40 -16.92
C ILE A 236 -3.17 7.00 -15.68
N LEU A 237 -4.18 6.14 -15.84
CA LEU A 237 -5.01 5.68 -14.71
C LEU A 237 -4.17 4.98 -13.63
N ARG A 238 -3.22 4.16 -14.06
CA ARG A 238 -2.30 3.47 -13.14
C ARG A 238 -1.44 4.46 -12.38
N ALA A 239 -0.85 5.45 -13.06
CA ALA A 239 -0.04 6.48 -12.41
C ALA A 239 -0.85 7.29 -11.39
N VAL A 240 -2.07 7.70 -11.74
CA VAL A 240 -2.97 8.42 -10.82
C VAL A 240 -3.30 7.55 -9.61
N ALA A 241 -3.68 6.30 -9.82
CA ALA A 241 -4.03 5.39 -8.73
C ALA A 241 -2.83 5.09 -7.81
N SER A 242 -1.67 4.78 -8.37
CA SER A 242 -0.48 4.40 -7.59
C SER A 242 0.11 5.57 -6.82
N VAL A 243 0.11 6.78 -7.40
CA VAL A 243 0.54 8.01 -6.70
C VAL A 243 -0.46 8.38 -5.60
N THR A 244 -1.76 8.25 -5.86
CA THR A 244 -2.79 8.54 -4.84
C THR A 244 -2.67 7.56 -3.66
N GLU A 245 -2.54 6.25 -3.91
CA GLU A 245 -2.33 5.26 -2.85
C GLU A 245 -1.04 5.51 -2.08
N SER A 246 0.06 5.79 -2.79
CA SER A 246 1.35 6.14 -2.18
C SER A 246 1.22 7.33 -1.22
N TYR A 247 0.60 8.43 -1.67
CA TYR A 247 0.52 9.67 -0.91
C TYR A 247 -0.52 9.61 0.22
N MET A 248 -1.72 9.12 -0.06
CA MET A 248 -2.85 9.21 0.86
C MET A 248 -2.83 8.12 1.94
N ARG A 249 -2.29 6.92 1.66
CA ARG A 249 -2.28 5.82 2.63
C ARG A 249 -1.51 6.19 3.91
N PRO A 250 -0.27 6.72 3.85
CA PRO A 250 0.44 7.15 5.06
C PRO A 250 -0.27 8.28 5.80
N LEU A 251 -0.91 9.21 5.08
CA LEU A 251 -1.69 10.30 5.69
C LEU A 251 -2.88 9.76 6.50
N TYR A 252 -3.59 8.77 5.96
CA TYR A 252 -4.69 8.11 6.66
C TYR A 252 -4.19 7.38 7.92
N HIS A 253 -3.05 6.68 7.81
CA HIS A 253 -2.46 5.96 8.93
C HIS A 253 -1.93 6.90 10.03
N GLN A 254 -1.32 8.03 9.66
CA GLN A 254 -0.91 9.07 10.62
C GLN A 254 -2.12 9.69 11.32
N LYS A 255 -3.20 9.98 10.58
CA LYS A 255 -4.44 10.46 11.18
C LYS A 255 -5.00 9.45 12.18
N ALA A 256 -5.05 8.16 11.83
CA ALA A 256 -5.52 7.12 12.73
C ALA A 256 -4.71 7.03 14.03
N ASN A 257 -3.39 7.09 13.96
CA ASN A 257 -2.53 7.08 15.15
C ASN A 257 -2.86 8.27 16.06
N ARG A 258 -3.00 9.46 15.49
CA ARG A 258 -3.40 10.68 16.21
C ARG A 258 -4.78 10.55 16.85
N LEU A 259 -5.74 9.93 16.17
CA LEU A 259 -7.08 9.66 16.71
C LEU A 259 -7.05 8.66 17.86
N TYR A 260 -6.24 7.58 17.77
CA TYR A 260 -6.05 6.63 18.86
C TYR A 260 -5.41 7.29 20.10
N GLU A 261 -4.40 8.14 19.90
CA GLU A 261 -3.78 8.90 20.98
C GLU A 261 -4.79 9.80 21.68
N LYS A 262 -5.60 10.56 20.92
CA LYS A 262 -6.67 11.40 21.48
C LYS A 262 -7.73 10.56 22.19
N ALA A 263 -8.14 9.42 21.63
CA ALA A 263 -9.10 8.54 22.27
C ALA A 263 -8.58 8.01 23.62
N ALA A 264 -7.28 7.69 23.70
CA ALA A 264 -6.65 7.31 24.96
C ALA A 264 -6.65 8.47 25.98
N GLN A 265 -6.36 9.69 25.54
CA GLN A 265 -6.42 10.89 26.38
C GLN A 265 -7.84 11.20 26.88
N ILE A 266 -8.87 11.10 26.01
CA ILE A 266 -10.28 11.24 26.42
C ILE A 266 -10.62 10.22 27.50
N LYS A 267 -10.16 8.97 27.37
CA LYS A 267 -10.41 7.91 28.34
C LYS A 267 -9.77 8.19 29.71
N THR A 268 -8.58 8.79 29.74
CA THR A 268 -7.84 9.02 31.00
C THR A 268 -8.16 10.35 31.65
N GLU A 269 -8.36 11.40 30.86
CA GLU A 269 -8.45 12.79 31.32
C GLU A 269 -9.82 13.43 31.06
N GLY A 270 -10.60 12.90 30.13
CA GLY A 270 -11.84 13.52 29.65
C GLY A 270 -12.86 13.79 30.75
N ALA A 271 -13.11 12.82 31.64
CA ALA A 271 -14.07 13.00 32.75
C ALA A 271 -13.65 14.14 33.70
N LYS A 272 -12.35 14.25 33.98
CA LYS A 272 -11.79 15.33 34.81
C LYS A 272 -11.95 16.68 34.11
N GLN A 273 -11.60 16.77 32.83
CA GLN A 273 -11.70 18.01 32.06
C GLN A 273 -13.15 18.47 31.90
N LEU A 274 -14.07 17.54 31.68
CA LEU A 274 -15.49 17.84 31.53
C LEU A 274 -16.12 18.33 32.85
N ALA A 275 -15.76 17.69 33.97
CA ALA A 275 -16.17 18.15 35.30
C ALA A 275 -15.61 19.55 35.63
N ALA A 276 -14.36 19.83 35.26
CA ALA A 276 -13.77 21.16 35.41
C ALA A 276 -14.50 22.21 34.55
N LEU A 277 -14.79 21.91 33.29
CA LEU A 277 -15.56 22.78 32.40
C LEU A 277 -16.93 23.11 33.00
N LYS A 278 -17.65 22.10 33.51
CA LYS A 278 -18.96 22.25 34.16
C LYS A 278 -18.91 23.14 35.40
N ALA A 279 -17.84 23.05 36.19
CA ALA A 279 -17.67 23.85 37.40
C ALA A 279 -17.23 25.29 37.11
N GLU A 280 -16.35 25.49 36.13
CA GLU A 280 -15.75 26.79 35.82
C GLU A 280 -16.61 27.65 34.90
N LYS A 281 -17.23 27.04 33.88
CA LYS A 281 -18.06 27.72 32.88
C LYS A 281 -19.27 26.85 32.47
N PRO A 282 -20.36 26.86 33.26
CA PRO A 282 -21.54 26.05 33.00
C PRO A 282 -22.17 26.26 31.61
N GLU A 283 -22.17 27.49 31.09
CA GLU A 283 -22.68 27.80 29.76
C GLU A 283 -21.87 27.13 28.64
N ALA A 284 -20.54 27.09 28.79
CA ALA A 284 -19.64 26.42 27.85
C ALA A 284 -19.83 24.90 27.91
N TYR A 285 -20.06 24.34 29.11
CA TYR A 285 -20.41 22.93 29.28
C TYR A 285 -21.71 22.57 28.55
N GLU A 286 -22.78 23.36 28.71
CA GLU A 286 -24.05 23.09 28.02
C GLU A 286 -23.93 23.19 26.50
N LEU A 287 -23.13 24.15 26.01
CA LEU A 287 -22.87 24.27 24.57
C LEU A 287 -22.02 23.10 24.05
N PHE A 288 -21.00 22.67 24.80
CA PHE A 288 -20.20 21.48 24.47
C PHE A 288 -21.07 20.23 24.41
N LYS A 289 -21.95 20.04 25.41
CA LYS A 289 -22.92 18.94 25.46
C LYS A 289 -23.89 18.97 24.28
N ARG A 290 -24.44 20.15 23.94
CA ARG A 290 -25.28 20.33 22.74
C ARG A 290 -24.52 20.00 21.46
N THR A 291 -23.24 20.41 21.36
CA THR A 291 -22.38 20.12 20.21
C THR A 291 -22.14 18.62 20.04
N PHE A 292 -21.82 17.94 21.14
CA PHE A 292 -21.69 16.48 21.18
C PHE A 292 -22.99 15.78 20.74
N ALA A 293 -24.13 16.17 21.32
CA ALA A 293 -25.43 15.59 21.00
C ALA A 293 -25.79 15.78 19.52
N HIS A 294 -25.53 16.98 18.97
CA HIS A 294 -25.80 17.28 17.57
C HIS A 294 -24.95 16.39 16.64
N ILE A 295 -23.62 16.39 16.82
CA ILE A 295 -22.68 15.83 15.84
C ILE A 295 -22.46 14.33 16.06
N ILE A 296 -22.21 13.93 17.30
CA ILE A 296 -21.80 12.56 17.65
C ILE A 296 -23.02 11.64 17.79
N MET A 297 -24.05 12.10 18.50
CA MET A 297 -25.27 11.32 18.70
C MET A 297 -26.28 11.46 17.54
N GLY A 298 -26.03 12.39 16.60
CA GLY A 298 -26.92 12.62 15.46
C GLY A 298 -28.26 13.25 15.83
N LEU A 299 -28.33 13.97 16.95
CA LEU A 299 -29.56 14.61 17.46
C LEU A 299 -29.77 16.04 16.91
N GLY A 300 -29.01 16.44 15.88
CA GLY A 300 -29.19 17.69 15.16
C GLY A 300 -30.53 17.78 14.42
N GLY A 301 -31.13 18.96 14.40
CA GLY A 301 -32.36 19.29 13.67
C GLY A 301 -32.14 20.32 12.57
N GLU A 302 -33.23 20.70 11.89
CA GLU A 302 -33.20 21.72 10.82
C GLU A 302 -32.91 23.13 11.34
N ASP A 303 -33.25 23.39 12.61
CA ASP A 303 -32.98 24.63 13.32
C ASP A 303 -32.70 24.38 14.82
N ASP A 304 -32.52 25.45 15.58
CA ASP A 304 -32.22 25.38 17.01
C ASP A 304 -33.37 24.79 17.85
N ALA A 305 -34.61 25.00 17.43
CA ALA A 305 -35.80 24.51 18.13
C ALA A 305 -36.02 23.01 17.85
N ASP A 306 -35.83 22.57 16.61
CA ASP A 306 -35.86 21.15 16.24
C ASP A 306 -34.72 20.39 16.93
N THR A 307 -33.50 20.95 16.95
CA THR A 307 -32.37 20.35 17.68
C THR A 307 -32.68 20.20 19.17
N ALA A 308 -33.22 21.25 19.82
CA ALA A 308 -33.62 21.17 21.22
C ALA A 308 -34.70 20.10 21.47
N LYS A 309 -35.69 20.01 20.57
CA LYS A 309 -36.76 18.99 20.63
C LYS A 309 -36.20 17.57 20.51
N ARG A 310 -35.28 17.32 19.59
CA ARG A 310 -34.64 16.01 19.39
C ARG A 310 -33.81 15.59 20.59
N ILE A 311 -33.02 16.50 21.15
CA ILE A 311 -32.24 16.25 22.38
C ILE A 311 -33.18 15.97 23.56
N ALA A 312 -34.24 16.75 23.73
CA ALA A 312 -35.22 16.53 24.79
C ALA A 312 -35.95 15.18 24.64
N ALA A 313 -36.24 14.75 23.41
CA ALA A 313 -36.87 13.46 23.12
C ALA A 313 -35.95 12.26 23.40
N HIS A 314 -34.63 12.42 23.26
CA HIS A 314 -33.65 11.41 23.65
C HIS A 314 -33.60 11.22 25.17
N GLY A 315 -33.69 12.32 25.93
CA GLY A 315 -33.58 12.32 27.38
C GLY A 315 -32.21 12.82 27.87
N GLU A 316 -31.91 12.58 29.14
CA GLU A 316 -30.65 13.03 29.75
C GLU A 316 -29.45 12.38 29.04
N ILE A 317 -28.46 13.21 28.70
CA ILE A 317 -27.15 12.77 28.21
C ILE A 317 -26.18 12.95 29.37
N SER A 318 -25.65 11.85 29.87
CA SER A 318 -24.70 11.81 30.97
C SER A 318 -23.28 12.20 30.54
N ASP A 319 -22.46 12.60 31.51
CA ASP A 319 -21.04 12.89 31.26
C ASP A 319 -20.28 11.64 30.76
N ASP A 320 -20.67 10.46 31.25
CA ASP A 320 -20.10 9.18 30.80
C ASP A 320 -20.44 8.88 29.34
N GLU A 321 -21.65 9.22 28.87
CA GLU A 321 -22.02 9.11 27.45
C GLU A 321 -21.20 10.05 26.57
N ILE A 322 -20.91 11.27 27.04
CA ILE A 322 -20.07 12.24 26.32
C ILE A 322 -18.66 11.70 26.14
N ILE A 323 -18.02 11.27 27.25
CA ILE A 323 -16.64 10.76 27.22
C ILE A 323 -16.56 9.43 26.46
N GLY A 324 -17.47 8.50 26.75
CA GLY A 324 -17.54 7.21 26.09
C GLY A 324 -17.82 7.33 24.59
N GLY A 325 -18.74 8.20 24.19
CA GLY A 325 -19.09 8.45 22.80
C GLY A 325 -17.96 9.10 22.00
N LEU A 326 -17.28 10.11 22.57
CA LEU A 326 -16.09 10.71 21.95
C LEU A 326 -14.99 9.66 21.75
N GLY A 327 -14.68 8.90 22.79
CA GLY A 327 -13.68 7.83 22.72
C GLY A 327 -14.07 6.76 21.68
N ALA A 328 -15.33 6.37 21.61
CA ALA A 328 -15.81 5.36 20.67
C ALA A 328 -15.69 5.83 19.21
N VAL A 329 -16.12 7.06 18.89
CA VAL A 329 -16.06 7.58 17.52
C VAL A 329 -14.61 7.73 17.04
N LEU A 330 -13.71 8.28 17.87
CA LEU A 330 -12.29 8.40 17.52
C LEU A 330 -11.65 7.04 17.26
N ASN A 331 -11.90 6.05 18.13
CA ASN A 331 -11.39 4.69 17.95
C ASN A 331 -11.95 4.02 16.69
N GLN A 332 -13.24 4.21 16.40
CA GLN A 332 -13.89 3.63 15.22
C GLN A 332 -13.32 4.24 13.93
N ASP A 333 -13.12 5.55 13.89
CA ASP A 333 -12.57 6.23 12.72
C ASP A 333 -11.09 5.87 12.50
N ALA A 334 -10.29 5.80 13.58
CA ALA A 334 -8.92 5.30 13.53
C ALA A 334 -8.86 3.85 12.99
N PHE A 335 -9.74 2.96 13.49
CA PHE A 335 -9.88 1.61 12.99
C PHE A 335 -10.21 1.59 11.49
N ASN A 336 -11.14 2.46 11.05
CA ASN A 336 -11.52 2.55 9.66
C ASN A 336 -10.33 2.91 8.77
N HIS A 337 -9.49 3.85 9.20
CA HIS A 337 -8.34 4.31 8.43
C HIS A 337 -7.20 3.29 8.28
N ILE A 338 -7.08 2.28 9.17
CA ILE A 338 -5.92 1.35 9.14
C ILE A 338 -6.27 -0.14 9.12
N LYS A 339 -7.45 -0.54 9.62
CA LYS A 339 -7.83 -1.95 9.82
C LYS A 339 -9.06 -2.39 9.04
N PHE A 340 -9.88 -1.47 8.55
CA PHE A 340 -11.08 -1.84 7.82
C PHE A 340 -10.72 -2.62 6.56
N GLN A 341 -11.32 -3.79 6.40
CA GLN A 341 -11.15 -4.66 5.25
C GLN A 341 -12.42 -4.61 4.42
N ALA A 342 -12.30 -4.38 3.11
CA ALA A 342 -13.41 -4.63 2.20
C ALA A 342 -13.80 -6.11 2.29
N THR A 343 -15.09 -6.44 2.14
CA THR A 343 -15.61 -7.82 2.18
C THR A 343 -14.86 -8.81 1.29
N ASP A 344 -14.18 -8.33 0.24
CA ASP A 344 -13.45 -9.13 -0.74
C ASP A 344 -11.97 -9.38 -0.37
N GLY A 345 -11.52 -8.91 0.81
CA GLY A 345 -10.32 -9.41 1.45
C GLY A 345 -8.96 -9.03 0.84
N ARG A 346 -8.90 -8.03 -0.05
CA ARG A 346 -7.69 -7.69 -0.82
C ARG A 346 -6.48 -7.27 0.02
N LEU A 347 -6.61 -6.25 0.87
CA LEU A 347 -5.59 -5.79 1.83
C LEU A 347 -6.32 -5.27 3.09
N ASP A 348 -5.79 -5.56 4.27
CA ASP A 348 -6.29 -5.08 5.56
C ASP A 348 -5.62 -3.75 5.96
N ASN A 349 -5.60 -2.79 5.03
CA ASN A 349 -4.88 -1.52 5.20
C ASN A 349 -5.78 -0.29 5.37
N GLY A 350 -7.08 -0.50 5.60
CA GLY A 350 -8.07 0.53 5.91
C GLY A 350 -8.95 0.95 4.73
N LEU A 351 -9.75 2.00 4.94
CA LEU A 351 -10.64 2.59 3.94
C LEU A 351 -9.92 2.87 2.61
N SER A 352 -10.69 2.85 1.51
CA SER A 352 -10.18 3.30 0.23
C SER A 352 -9.75 4.77 0.30
N VAL A 353 -8.60 5.08 -0.29
CA VAL A 353 -8.03 6.44 -0.30
C VAL A 353 -8.38 7.22 -1.57
N MET A 354 -9.16 6.59 -2.46
CA MET A 354 -9.62 7.21 -3.69
C MET A 354 -11.00 6.68 -4.08
N ALA A 355 -11.73 7.47 -4.85
CA ALA A 355 -12.89 7.04 -5.60
C ALA A 355 -12.80 7.67 -7.00
N MET A 356 -13.43 7.04 -7.99
CA MET A 356 -13.37 7.51 -9.37
C MET A 356 -14.76 7.54 -10.00
N GLY A 357 -15.14 8.69 -10.52
CA GLY A 357 -16.27 8.81 -11.46
C GLY A 357 -15.74 8.78 -12.89
N ALA A 358 -16.48 8.15 -13.78
CA ALA A 358 -16.12 8.01 -15.19
C ALA A 358 -17.28 8.42 -16.09
N SER A 359 -16.99 9.25 -17.09
CA SER A 359 -17.84 9.36 -18.28
C SER A 359 -17.73 8.08 -19.11
N THR A 360 -18.83 7.67 -19.74
CA THR A 360 -18.83 6.50 -20.62
C THR A 360 -17.78 6.62 -21.73
N GLY A 361 -17.01 5.56 -21.97
CA GLY A 361 -15.91 5.60 -22.94
C GLY A 361 -15.13 4.28 -22.95
N CYS A 362 -13.94 4.28 -23.55
CA CYS A 362 -13.06 3.11 -23.53
C CYS A 362 -12.80 2.63 -22.10
N ASN A 363 -12.52 3.56 -21.18
CA ASN A 363 -12.30 3.26 -19.76
C ASN A 363 -13.46 2.55 -19.07
N THR A 364 -14.71 2.86 -19.43
CA THR A 364 -15.86 2.17 -18.86
C THR A 364 -16.06 0.82 -19.54
N VAL A 365 -15.78 0.69 -20.84
CA VAL A 365 -15.87 -0.61 -21.53
C VAL A 365 -14.95 -1.64 -20.88
N TYR A 366 -13.67 -1.33 -20.72
CA TYR A 366 -12.75 -2.26 -20.06
C TYR A 366 -12.89 -2.25 -18.53
N GLY A 367 -13.39 -1.14 -17.94
CA GLY A 367 -13.53 -0.98 -16.49
C GLY A 367 -14.78 -1.63 -15.88
N SER A 368 -15.83 -1.86 -16.67
CA SER A 368 -17.14 -2.31 -16.20
C SER A 368 -17.68 -3.52 -16.96
N THR A 369 -16.81 -4.45 -17.37
CA THR A 369 -17.22 -5.72 -17.99
C THR A 369 -17.07 -6.87 -16.99
N PRO A 370 -18.16 -7.31 -16.32
CA PRO A 370 -18.07 -8.39 -15.34
C PRO A 370 -17.51 -9.70 -15.95
N PRO A 371 -16.77 -10.51 -15.18
CA PRO A 371 -16.42 -10.31 -13.76
C PRO A 371 -15.15 -9.47 -13.52
N SER A 372 -14.47 -9.00 -14.57
CA SER A 372 -13.17 -8.33 -14.45
C SER A 372 -13.33 -6.81 -14.30
N ASN A 373 -13.02 -6.27 -13.12
CA ASN A 373 -12.96 -4.83 -12.85
C ASN A 373 -11.54 -4.44 -12.40
N PRO A 374 -10.88 -3.49 -13.09
CA PRO A 374 -9.53 -3.12 -12.74
C PRO A 374 -9.39 -2.13 -11.58
N HIS A 375 -10.49 -1.63 -11.05
CA HIS A 375 -10.52 -0.64 -9.99
C HIS A 375 -10.76 -1.32 -8.63
N PRO A 376 -9.75 -1.43 -7.75
CA PRO A 376 -9.90 -2.00 -6.40
C PRO A 376 -10.50 -1.00 -5.40
N TYR A 377 -11.01 0.12 -5.88
CA TYR A 377 -11.57 1.23 -5.13
C TYR A 377 -12.97 1.58 -5.67
N PRO A 378 -13.79 2.33 -4.92
CA PRO A 378 -15.09 2.77 -5.41
C PRO A 378 -14.98 3.47 -6.77
N TRP A 379 -15.58 2.84 -7.78
CA TRP A 379 -15.57 3.31 -9.16
C TRP A 379 -16.99 3.31 -9.68
N MET A 380 -17.40 4.39 -10.34
CA MET A 380 -18.74 4.52 -10.88
C MET A 380 -18.73 5.17 -12.27
N ASN A 381 -19.42 4.53 -13.20
CA ASN A 381 -19.89 5.16 -14.43
C ASN A 381 -21.40 5.37 -14.32
N SER A 382 -21.87 6.60 -14.51
CA SER A 382 -23.30 6.91 -14.66
C SER A 382 -23.67 6.91 -16.14
N LEU A 383 -23.45 8.02 -16.83
CA LEU A 383 -23.71 8.19 -18.25
C LEU A 383 -22.51 8.86 -18.93
N PHE A 384 -22.66 9.14 -20.21
CA PHE A 384 -21.61 9.74 -21.01
C PHE A 384 -21.30 11.18 -20.58
N GLN A 385 -22.34 11.97 -20.36
CA GLN A 385 -22.30 13.41 -20.18
C GLN A 385 -22.09 13.88 -18.73
N ASP A 386 -22.18 12.98 -17.74
CA ASP A 386 -22.30 13.35 -16.32
C ASP A 386 -21.19 12.79 -15.41
N GLY A 387 -20.10 12.27 -15.98
CA GLY A 387 -18.97 11.73 -15.21
C GLY A 387 -18.42 12.73 -14.18
N SER A 388 -18.29 14.02 -14.56
CA SER A 388 -17.88 15.10 -13.66
C SER A 388 -18.89 15.37 -12.55
N THR A 389 -20.19 15.31 -12.85
CA THR A 389 -21.27 15.52 -11.87
C THR A 389 -21.26 14.41 -10.82
N ILE A 390 -21.12 13.16 -11.26
CA ILE A 390 -20.96 12.02 -10.35
C ILE A 390 -19.73 12.14 -9.48
N SER A 391 -18.57 12.49 -10.05
CA SER A 391 -17.35 12.71 -9.25
C SER A 391 -17.52 13.81 -8.21
N TRP A 392 -18.23 14.89 -8.55
CA TRP A 392 -18.55 15.95 -7.59
C TRP A 392 -19.46 15.45 -6.46
N LEU A 393 -20.50 14.66 -6.76
CA LEU A 393 -21.35 14.06 -5.73
C LEU A 393 -20.59 13.12 -4.78
N LEU A 394 -19.64 12.33 -5.31
CA LEU A 394 -18.75 11.50 -4.48
C LEU A 394 -17.88 12.38 -3.57
N ALA A 395 -17.35 13.49 -4.07
CA ALA A 395 -16.53 14.42 -3.30
C ALA A 395 -17.34 15.12 -2.20
N GLU A 396 -18.52 15.67 -2.51
CA GLU A 396 -19.42 16.30 -1.53
C GLU A 396 -19.81 15.31 -0.42
N SER A 397 -20.19 14.09 -0.81
CA SER A 397 -20.53 13.05 0.17
C SER A 397 -19.33 12.68 1.05
N LEU A 398 -18.12 12.62 0.48
CA LEU A 398 -16.90 12.33 1.24
C LEU A 398 -16.59 13.47 2.22
N LEU A 399 -16.64 14.72 1.77
CA LEU A 399 -16.37 15.90 2.59
C LEU A 399 -17.33 15.98 3.78
N LEU A 400 -18.64 15.87 3.53
CA LEU A 400 -19.66 15.89 4.58
C LEU A 400 -19.47 14.72 5.57
N ASN A 401 -19.19 13.52 5.08
CA ASN A 401 -19.00 12.34 5.92
C ASN A 401 -17.71 12.46 6.76
N HIS A 402 -16.59 12.83 6.13
CA HIS A 402 -15.31 13.01 6.78
C HIS A 402 -15.35 14.10 7.83
N ALA A 403 -16.00 15.21 7.52
CA ALA A 403 -16.12 16.31 8.45
C ALA A 403 -16.92 15.93 9.70
N ARG A 404 -18.05 15.22 9.55
CA ARG A 404 -18.88 14.77 10.68
C ARG A 404 -18.28 13.62 11.48
N ARG A 405 -17.62 12.65 10.83
CA ARG A 405 -17.12 11.44 11.49
C ARG A 405 -15.68 11.54 11.97
N SER A 406 -14.90 12.46 11.41
CA SER A 406 -13.46 12.53 11.63
C SER A 406 -13.03 13.91 12.12
N VAL A 407 -13.35 14.99 11.40
CA VAL A 407 -12.86 16.35 11.73
C VAL A 407 -13.53 16.92 12.97
N ALA A 408 -14.86 16.97 13.00
CA ALA A 408 -15.60 17.58 14.10
C ALA A 408 -15.43 16.79 15.43
N PRO A 409 -15.48 15.44 15.45
CA PRO A 409 -15.20 14.68 16.66
C PRO A 409 -13.77 14.89 17.19
N GLU A 410 -12.79 14.95 16.28
CA GLU A 410 -11.39 15.21 16.63
C GLU A 410 -11.21 16.62 17.23
N ARG A 411 -11.79 17.64 16.61
CA ARG A 411 -11.77 19.02 17.12
C ARG A 411 -12.45 19.12 18.48
N LEU A 412 -13.63 18.51 18.65
CA LEU A 412 -14.37 18.53 19.90
C LEU A 412 -13.59 17.83 21.03
N ALA A 413 -12.96 16.69 20.73
CA ALA A 413 -12.07 16.01 21.68
C ALA A 413 -10.86 16.87 22.04
N GLU A 414 -10.23 17.51 21.06
CA GLU A 414 -9.09 18.41 21.30
C GLU A 414 -9.46 19.59 22.19
N MET A 415 -10.63 20.19 21.98
CA MET A 415 -11.11 21.29 22.82
C MET A 415 -11.21 20.87 24.29
N LEU A 416 -11.71 19.66 24.54
CA LEU A 416 -11.84 19.13 25.89
C LEU A 416 -10.47 18.81 26.52
N ILE A 417 -9.60 18.12 25.79
CA ILE A 417 -8.26 17.70 26.27
C ILE A 417 -7.40 18.92 26.60
N THR A 418 -7.40 19.93 25.74
CA THR A 418 -6.58 21.15 25.90
C THR A 418 -7.18 22.16 26.87
N GLY A 419 -8.41 21.95 27.33
CA GLY A 419 -9.16 22.89 28.15
C GLY A 419 -9.65 24.14 27.41
N SER A 420 -9.49 24.20 26.08
CA SER A 420 -10.03 25.29 25.25
C SER A 420 -11.54 25.22 25.06
N ALA A 421 -12.18 24.12 25.45
CA ALA A 421 -13.65 23.98 25.51
C ALA A 421 -14.32 25.06 26.38
N LYS A 422 -13.60 25.67 27.33
CA LYS A 422 -14.10 26.82 28.11
C LYS A 422 -14.38 28.05 27.24
N ASP A 423 -13.75 28.15 26.07
CA ASP A 423 -13.89 29.29 25.17
C ASP A 423 -14.80 28.97 23.97
N ILE A 424 -15.50 27.83 24.01
CA ILE A 424 -16.49 27.46 22.98
C ILE A 424 -17.58 28.51 22.85
N SER A 425 -17.85 28.91 21.61
CA SER A 425 -18.83 29.93 21.24
C SER A 425 -19.93 29.37 20.36
N SER A 426 -20.99 30.15 20.15
CA SER A 426 -22.04 29.81 19.18
C SER A 426 -21.49 29.72 17.74
N THR A 427 -20.40 30.44 17.43
CA THR A 427 -19.69 30.32 16.17
C THR A 427 -19.00 28.96 16.05
N ASP A 428 -18.32 28.50 17.10
CA ASP A 428 -17.70 27.16 17.07
C ASP A 428 -18.75 26.05 16.93
N TYR A 429 -19.88 26.18 17.64
CA TYR A 429 -21.01 25.27 17.47
C TYR A 429 -21.52 25.26 16.03
N TRP A 430 -21.71 26.45 15.43
CA TRP A 430 -22.15 26.59 14.05
C TRP A 430 -21.15 25.96 13.08
N ASP A 431 -19.87 26.31 13.19
CA ASP A 431 -18.81 25.82 12.30
C ASP A 431 -18.65 24.30 12.38
N LEU A 432 -18.73 23.72 13.58
CA LEU A 432 -18.64 22.26 13.77
C LEU A 432 -19.87 21.50 13.24
N THR A 433 -21.06 22.12 13.25
CA THR A 433 -22.33 21.46 12.86
C THR A 433 -22.69 21.68 11.39
N HIS A 434 -22.33 22.84 10.83
CA HIS A 434 -22.65 23.26 9.46
C HIS A 434 -21.46 23.19 8.51
N LEU A 435 -20.26 22.97 9.05
CA LEU A 435 -19.04 22.76 8.25
C LEU A 435 -18.74 23.95 7.33
N THR A 436 -18.97 25.16 7.83
CA THR A 436 -18.67 26.40 7.11
C THR A 436 -17.17 26.55 6.89
N GLU A 437 -16.78 27.08 5.73
CA GLU A 437 -15.40 27.46 5.44
C GLU A 437 -15.04 28.68 6.30
N THR A 438 -14.48 28.45 7.49
CA THR A 438 -13.80 29.48 8.28
C THR A 438 -12.32 29.15 8.45
#